data_AF-A0A7I8VZ27-F1
#
_entry.id   AF-A0A7I8VZ27-F1
#
_cell.length_a   1.000
_cell.length_b   1.000
_cell.length_c   1.000
_cell.angle_alpha   90.00
_cell.angle_beta   90.00
_cell.angle_gamma   90.00
#
_symmetry.space_group_name_H-M   'P 1'
#
loop_
_entity.id
_entity.type
_entity.pdbx_description
1 polymer ?
#
loop_
_entity_poly.entity_id
_entity_poly.type
_entity_poly.pdbx_seq_one_letter_code
_entity_poly.pdbx_strand_id
1 'polypeptide(L)'
;MSTNNGSAQIKCVVTLMGDRLLEADLALRMNKHQAVPHKFCIYPDAPWFLQQIQDAANHLLNARATAQRFEPDHAFRDAKQVLHLLDEIMTSIKRGRTSLALPRKRTLEELVNNPTLEVFKPALPQDVALVFYIQAQKLVLALYQLYINEAQKIDISARHQIDCTVPWLNDTLVLFTLALQQCQALKDKITVLEQYKQLDKYSTTKKSTVA
;
A
#
# COMPACT_ATOMS: atom_id res chain seq x y z
N MET A 1 -16.63 33.75 7.88
CA MET A 1 -17.95 33.34 7.37
C MET A 1 -17.76 32.08 6.56
N SER A 2 -18.06 30.91 7.14
CA SER A 2 -17.83 29.61 6.51
C SER A 2 -19.03 29.28 5.63
N THR A 3 -18.85 29.28 4.32
CA THR A 3 -19.87 28.88 3.37
C THR A 3 -20.14 27.39 3.53
N ASN A 4 -21.31 27.09 4.10
CA ASN A 4 -21.82 25.74 4.31
C ASN A 4 -22.34 25.20 2.96
N ASN A 5 -21.43 24.82 2.06
CA ASN A 5 -21.79 24.15 0.81
C ASN A 5 -22.33 22.75 1.14
N GLY A 6 -23.55 22.45 0.70
CA GLY A 6 -24.28 21.23 1.04
C GLY A 6 -23.44 19.98 0.76
N SER A 7 -23.05 19.27 1.83
CA SER A 7 -22.19 18.08 1.75
C SER A 7 -22.92 16.93 1.04
N ALA A 8 -22.25 16.31 0.06
CA ALA A 8 -22.72 15.06 -0.52
C ALA A 8 -22.73 13.96 0.56
N GLN A 9 -23.81 13.19 0.64
CA GLN A 9 -23.89 12.05 1.55
C GLN A 9 -23.54 10.78 0.80
N ILE A 10 -22.44 10.14 1.19
CA ILE A 10 -21.96 8.89 0.60
C ILE A 10 -22.09 7.78 1.65
N LYS A 11 -22.71 6.67 1.27
CA LYS A 11 -22.69 5.42 2.02
C LYS A 11 -22.20 4.32 1.10
N CYS A 12 -21.28 3.49 1.57
CA CYS A 12 -20.77 2.36 0.81
C CYS A 12 -20.63 1.15 1.72
N VAL A 13 -21.12 -0.01 1.28
CA VAL A 13 -20.89 -1.31 1.92
C VAL A 13 -20.09 -2.15 0.94
N VAL A 14 -19.04 -2.81 1.42
CA VAL A 14 -18.05 -3.46 0.55
C VAL A 14 -17.68 -4.83 1.10
N THR A 15 -17.59 -5.82 0.22
CA THR A 15 -17.07 -7.16 0.50
C THR A 15 -15.66 -7.27 -0.08
N LEU A 16 -14.65 -7.18 0.80
CA LEU A 16 -13.23 -7.31 0.46
C LEU A 16 -12.72 -8.72 0.78
N MET A 17 -12.25 -9.44 -0.24
CA MET A 17 -11.60 -10.75 -0.12
C MET A 17 -10.18 -10.69 -0.68
N GLY A 18 -9.18 -10.69 0.20
CA GLY A 18 -7.78 -10.54 -0.21
C GLY A 18 -7.55 -9.20 -0.91
N ASP A 19 -7.09 -9.25 -2.16
CA ASP A 19 -6.89 -8.09 -3.04
C ASP A 19 -8.10 -7.74 -3.91
N ARG A 20 -9.25 -8.40 -3.71
CA ARG A 20 -10.45 -8.26 -4.56
C ARG A 20 -11.62 -7.67 -3.81
N LEU A 21 -12.22 -6.63 -4.37
CA LEU A 21 -13.54 -6.15 -3.98
C LEU A 21 -14.58 -6.92 -4.80
N LEU A 22 -15.25 -7.87 -4.16
CA LEU A 22 -16.22 -8.74 -4.82
C LEU A 22 -17.56 -8.04 -4.99
N GLU A 23 -17.94 -7.25 -3.98
CA GLU A 23 -19.20 -6.53 -3.94
C GLU A 23 -18.97 -5.14 -3.37
N ALA A 24 -19.64 -4.14 -3.92
CA ALA A 24 -19.65 -2.80 -3.37
C ALA A 24 -20.99 -2.12 -3.67
N ASP A 25 -21.80 -1.94 -2.63
CA ASP A 25 -23.08 -1.23 -2.68
C ASP A 25 -22.88 0.23 -2.29
N LEU A 26 -22.84 1.10 -3.30
CA LEU A 26 -22.66 2.53 -3.14
C LEU A 26 -24.01 3.24 -3.22
N ALA A 27 -24.32 4.09 -2.24
CA ALA A 27 -25.45 5.02 -2.26
C ALA A 27 -24.93 6.47 -2.18
N LEU A 28 -25.19 7.23 -3.24
CA LEU A 28 -24.70 8.59 -3.42
C LEU A 28 -25.86 9.60 -3.46
N ARG A 29 -25.79 10.65 -2.63
CA ARG A 29 -26.66 11.83 -2.72
C ARG A 29 -25.82 13.05 -3.07
N MET A 30 -25.95 13.54 -4.30
CA MET A 30 -25.10 14.61 -4.83
C MET A 30 -25.61 16.02 -4.51
N ASN A 31 -26.88 16.20 -4.10
CA ASN A 31 -27.47 17.49 -3.74
C ASN A 31 -28.57 17.36 -2.68
N LYS A 32 -28.83 18.42 -1.88
CA LYS A 32 -29.93 18.46 -0.88
C LYS A 32 -31.33 18.25 -1.48
N HIS A 33 -31.50 18.47 -2.80
CA HIS A 33 -32.79 18.37 -3.49
C HIS A 33 -33.08 17.01 -4.15
N GLN A 34 -32.11 16.10 -4.22
CA GLN A 34 -32.38 14.73 -4.68
C GLN A 34 -32.81 13.87 -3.49
N ALA A 35 -34.10 13.56 -3.41
CA ALA A 35 -34.65 12.74 -2.33
C ALA A 35 -34.12 11.28 -2.37
N VAL A 36 -33.80 10.78 -3.56
CA VAL A 36 -33.41 9.38 -3.78
C VAL A 36 -31.90 9.28 -4.01
N PRO A 37 -31.17 8.48 -3.21
CA PRO A 37 -29.76 8.21 -3.47
C PRO A 37 -29.59 7.38 -4.75
N HIS A 38 -28.63 7.75 -5.60
CA HIS A 38 -28.17 6.92 -6.70
C HIS A 38 -27.45 5.70 -6.15
N LYS A 39 -27.89 4.51 -6.55
CA LYS A 39 -27.30 3.24 -6.11
C LYS A 39 -26.47 2.62 -7.22
N PHE A 40 -25.27 2.17 -6.89
CA PHE A 40 -24.35 1.50 -7.81
C PHE A 40 -23.77 0.26 -7.14
N CYS A 41 -23.62 -0.82 -7.90
CA CYS A 41 -23.13 -2.10 -7.40
C CYS A 41 -21.92 -2.57 -8.22
N ILE A 42 -20.90 -3.07 -7.52
CA ILE A 42 -19.90 -3.99 -8.10
C ILE A 42 -20.41 -5.41 -7.82
N TYR A 43 -20.36 -6.29 -8.83
CA TYR A 43 -20.81 -7.68 -8.70
C TYR A 43 -19.61 -8.66 -8.74
N PRO A 44 -19.76 -9.87 -8.16
CA PRO A 44 -18.67 -10.84 -8.06
C PRO A 44 -18.12 -11.35 -9.40
N ASP A 45 -18.87 -11.21 -10.49
CA ASP A 45 -18.48 -11.58 -11.86
C ASP A 45 -17.39 -10.66 -12.43
N ALA A 46 -17.32 -9.41 -11.95
CA ALA A 46 -16.35 -8.41 -12.36
C ALA A 46 -15.77 -7.67 -11.14
N PRO A 47 -14.94 -8.35 -10.31
CA PRO A 47 -14.42 -7.76 -9.08
C PRO A 47 -13.41 -6.65 -9.37
N TRP A 48 -13.34 -5.69 -8.46
CA TRP A 48 -12.32 -4.64 -8.52
C TRP A 48 -11.04 -5.08 -7.82
N PHE A 49 -9.91 -5.02 -8.53
CA PHE A 49 -8.61 -5.45 -8.02
C PHE A 49 -7.84 -4.31 -7.36
N LEU A 50 -7.33 -4.55 -6.15
CA LEU A 50 -6.51 -3.64 -5.37
C LEU A 50 -5.03 -3.98 -5.55
N GLN A 51 -4.43 -3.42 -6.59
CA GLN A 51 -3.01 -3.63 -6.94
C GLN A 51 -2.05 -3.47 -5.75
N GLN A 52 -2.34 -2.56 -4.81
CA GLN A 52 -1.50 -2.32 -3.63
C GLN A 52 -1.37 -3.56 -2.73
N ILE A 53 -2.45 -4.32 -2.56
CA ILE A 53 -2.47 -5.56 -1.75
C ILE A 53 -1.72 -6.65 -2.49
N GLN A 54 -1.92 -6.77 -3.81
CA GLN A 54 -1.19 -7.71 -4.64
C GLN A 54 0.32 -7.43 -4.64
N ASP A 55 0.73 -6.17 -4.83
CA ASP A 55 2.13 -5.72 -4.78
C ASP A 55 2.75 -6.04 -3.41
N ALA A 56 2.02 -5.80 -2.32
CA ALA A 56 2.49 -6.11 -0.97
C ALA A 56 2.73 -7.63 -0.79
N ALA A 57 1.79 -8.45 -1.27
CA ALA A 57 1.92 -9.90 -1.24
C ALA A 57 3.11 -10.39 -2.07
N ASN A 58 3.30 -9.87 -3.28
CA ASN A 58 4.43 -10.20 -4.14
C ASN A 58 5.77 -9.86 -3.49
N HIS A 59 5.86 -8.68 -2.87
CA HIS A 59 7.06 -8.29 -2.13
C HIS A 59 7.35 -9.17 -0.91
N LEU A 60 6.30 -9.61 -0.20
CA LEU A 60 6.45 -10.55 0.91
C LEU A 60 6.91 -11.94 0.42
N LEU A 61 6.37 -12.43 -0.69
CA LEU A 61 6.80 -13.70 -1.31
C LEU A 61 8.27 -13.64 -1.72
N ASN A 62 8.71 -12.52 -2.31
CA ASN A 62 10.12 -12.30 -2.63
C ASN A 62 11.00 -12.30 -1.39
N ALA A 63 10.62 -11.58 -0.34
CA ALA A 63 11.36 -11.58 0.94
C ALA A 63 11.48 -12.99 1.53
N ARG A 64 10.39 -13.78 1.46
CA ARG A 64 10.38 -15.18 1.93
C ARG A 64 11.31 -16.05 1.09
N ALA A 65 11.25 -15.94 -0.23
CA ALA A 65 12.13 -16.71 -1.13
C ALA A 65 13.60 -16.37 -0.88
N THR A 66 13.93 -15.09 -0.67
CA THR A 66 15.28 -14.66 -0.30
C THR A 66 15.69 -15.24 1.07
N ALA A 67 14.83 -15.19 2.08
CA ALA A 67 15.13 -15.75 3.41
C ALA A 67 15.34 -17.27 3.40
N GLN A 68 14.64 -17.98 2.51
CA GLN A 68 14.72 -19.43 2.33
C GLN A 68 15.74 -19.86 1.28
N ARG A 69 16.58 -18.93 0.79
CA ARG A 69 17.56 -19.20 -0.27
C ARG A 69 18.64 -20.21 0.16
N PHE A 70 18.94 -20.27 1.45
CA PHE A 70 19.97 -21.13 2.01
C PHE A 70 19.35 -22.18 2.93
N GLU A 71 19.90 -23.39 2.88
CA GLU A 71 19.53 -24.48 3.81
C GLU A 71 19.82 -24.09 5.26
N PRO A 72 19.09 -24.65 6.24
CA PRO A 72 19.28 -24.33 7.67
C PRO A 72 20.73 -24.52 8.16
N ASP A 73 21.44 -25.50 7.61
CA ASP A 73 22.82 -25.84 8.00
C ASP A 73 23.89 -25.07 7.21
N HIS A 74 23.47 -24.08 6.42
CA HIS A 74 24.40 -23.29 5.62
C HIS A 74 25.32 -22.42 6.49
N ALA A 75 26.61 -22.74 6.48
CA ALA A 75 27.63 -21.92 7.10
C ALA A 75 28.06 -20.76 6.19
N PHE A 76 27.66 -19.53 6.54
CA PHE A 76 28.13 -18.32 5.86
C PHE A 76 29.64 -18.13 6.05
N ARG A 77 30.35 -17.74 4.98
CA ARG A 77 31.81 -17.57 5.00
C ARG A 77 32.24 -16.22 5.57
N ASP A 78 31.44 -15.19 5.35
CA ASP A 78 31.73 -13.82 5.73
C ASP A 78 30.46 -13.10 6.19
N ALA A 79 30.62 -12.20 7.15
CA ALA A 79 29.58 -11.30 7.65
C ALA A 79 28.93 -10.48 6.52
N LYS A 80 29.71 -10.10 5.50
CA LYS A 80 29.19 -9.37 4.32
C LYS A 80 28.09 -10.13 3.59
N GLN A 81 28.18 -11.45 3.51
CA GLN A 81 27.16 -12.28 2.84
C GLN A 81 25.83 -12.19 3.60
N VAL A 82 25.89 -12.29 4.93
CA VAL A 82 24.70 -12.19 5.79
C VAL A 82 24.12 -10.78 5.73
N LEU A 83 24.96 -9.73 5.76
CA LEU A 83 24.50 -8.35 5.65
C LEU A 83 23.81 -8.07 4.31
N HIS A 84 24.36 -8.58 3.20
CA HIS A 84 23.75 -8.45 1.88
C HIS A 84 22.41 -9.16 1.80
N LEU A 85 22.32 -10.39 2.31
CA LEU A 85 21.08 -11.14 2.41
C LEU A 85 20.01 -10.36 3.19
N LEU A 86 20.38 -9.79 4.34
CA LEU A 86 19.47 -8.98 5.15
C LEU A 86 19.03 -7.71 4.41
N ASP A 87 19.91 -7.06 3.64
CA ASP A 87 19.56 -5.90 2.83
C ASP A 87 18.56 -6.22 1.71
N GLU A 88 18.71 -7.37 1.05
CA GLU A 88 17.75 -7.85 0.05
C GLU A 88 16.36 -8.12 0.67
N ILE A 89 16.33 -8.82 1.80
CA ILE A 89 15.10 -9.13 2.55
C ILE A 89 14.42 -7.82 2.99
N MET A 90 15.17 -6.93 3.65
CA MET A 90 14.65 -5.65 4.13
C MET A 90 14.16 -4.77 2.99
N THR A 91 14.82 -4.77 1.83
CA THR A 91 14.38 -4.04 0.64
C THR A 91 13.00 -4.50 0.19
N SER A 92 12.81 -5.81 0.08
CA SER A 92 11.53 -6.40 -0.30
C SER A 92 10.43 -6.06 0.72
N ILE A 93 10.71 -6.22 2.01
CA ILE A 93 9.75 -5.89 3.08
C ILE A 93 9.39 -4.39 3.07
N LYS A 94 10.38 -3.49 2.91
CA LYS A 94 10.14 -2.04 2.81
C LYS A 94 9.22 -1.71 1.64
N ARG A 95 9.43 -2.33 0.47
CA ARG A 95 8.59 -2.13 -0.71
C ARG A 95 7.16 -2.60 -0.46
N GLY A 96 6.97 -3.78 0.14
CA GLY A 96 5.64 -4.29 0.48
C GLY A 96 4.90 -3.45 1.52
N ARG A 97 5.61 -2.90 2.51
CA ARG A 97 5.02 -1.95 3.46
C ARG A 97 4.60 -0.65 2.78
N THR A 98 5.46 -0.10 1.92
CA THR A 98 5.21 1.17 1.23
C THR A 98 4.04 1.08 0.25
N SER A 99 3.85 -0.04 -0.44
CA SER A 99 2.72 -0.22 -1.37
C SER A 99 1.36 -0.10 -0.67
N LEU A 100 1.26 -0.49 0.60
CA LEU A 100 0.06 -0.32 1.43
C LEU A 100 0.00 1.07 2.08
N ALA A 101 1.13 1.59 2.58
CA ALA A 101 1.14 2.83 3.36
C ALA A 101 0.88 4.09 2.51
N LEU A 102 1.38 4.12 1.27
CA LEU A 102 1.31 5.30 0.41
C LEU A 102 0.43 5.01 -0.82
N PRO A 103 -0.76 5.64 -0.92
CA PRO A 103 -1.57 5.53 -2.12
C PRO A 103 -0.86 6.17 -3.32
N ARG A 104 -0.99 5.54 -4.49
CA ARG A 104 -0.46 6.08 -5.75
C ARG A 104 -1.23 7.35 -6.10
N LYS A 105 -0.51 8.43 -6.43
CA LYS A 105 -1.11 9.62 -7.03
C LYS A 105 -1.68 9.24 -8.39
N ARG A 106 -2.94 9.58 -8.66
CA ARG A 106 -3.55 9.43 -9.98
C ARG A 106 -3.70 10.77 -10.65
N THR A 107 -3.45 10.82 -11.95
CA THR A 107 -3.73 12.01 -12.77
C THR A 107 -5.24 12.12 -13.06
N LEU A 108 -5.69 13.29 -13.50
CA LEU A 108 -7.10 13.47 -13.90
C LEU A 108 -7.45 12.58 -15.10
N GLU A 109 -6.53 12.45 -16.06
CA GLU A 109 -6.69 11.58 -17.23
C GLU A 109 -6.86 10.11 -16.83
N GLU A 110 -6.06 9.63 -15.87
CA GLU A 110 -6.18 8.27 -15.32
C GLU A 110 -7.48 8.05 -14.55
N LEU A 111 -8.10 9.10 -14.00
CA LEU A 111 -9.39 9.01 -13.32
C LEU A 111 -10.54 8.92 -14.32
N VAL A 112 -10.50 9.74 -15.39
CA VAL A 112 -11.53 9.80 -16.42
C VAL A 112 -11.53 8.56 -17.30
N ASN A 113 -10.34 8.13 -17.75
CA ASN A 113 -10.19 7.00 -18.67
C ASN A 113 -10.00 5.66 -17.93
N ASN A 114 -10.51 5.54 -16.70
CA ASN A 114 -10.32 4.33 -15.90
C ASN A 114 -11.28 3.22 -16.38
N PRO A 115 -10.79 2.15 -17.04
CA PRO A 115 -11.65 1.06 -17.53
C PRO A 115 -12.34 0.31 -16.37
N THR A 116 -11.78 0.38 -15.17
CA THR A 116 -12.37 -0.24 -13.98
C THR A 116 -13.71 0.40 -13.59
N LEU A 117 -14.09 1.55 -14.14
CA LEU A 117 -15.42 2.13 -13.89
C LEU A 117 -16.56 1.33 -14.54
N GLU A 118 -16.25 0.48 -15.53
CA GLU A 118 -17.24 -0.36 -16.22
C GLU A 118 -17.83 -1.46 -15.32
N VAL A 119 -17.19 -1.77 -14.17
CA VAL A 119 -17.70 -2.79 -13.24
C VAL A 119 -18.94 -2.32 -12.48
N PHE A 120 -19.23 -1.02 -12.46
CA PHE A 120 -20.41 -0.48 -11.77
C PHE A 120 -21.68 -0.69 -12.58
N LYS A 121 -22.69 -1.22 -11.91
CA LYS A 121 -24.05 -1.39 -12.47
C LYS A 121 -25.07 -0.71 -11.56
N PRO A 122 -25.89 0.24 -12.05
CA PRO A 122 -25.83 0.84 -13.39
C PRO A 122 -24.52 1.61 -13.62
N ALA A 123 -24.23 1.95 -14.88
CA ALA A 123 -23.05 2.74 -15.22
C ALA A 123 -23.05 4.08 -14.45
N LEU A 124 -21.86 4.52 -14.04
CA LEU A 124 -21.70 5.80 -13.37
C LEU A 124 -22.02 6.97 -14.33
N PRO A 125 -22.55 8.09 -13.83
CA PRO A 125 -22.66 9.34 -14.59
C PRO A 125 -21.29 9.80 -15.13
N GLN A 126 -21.28 10.47 -16.29
CA GLN A 126 -20.04 10.94 -16.93
C GLN A 126 -19.32 12.05 -16.14
N ASP A 127 -20.04 12.74 -15.27
CA ASP A 127 -19.53 13.77 -14.37
C ASP A 127 -19.06 13.19 -13.02
N VAL A 128 -18.99 11.87 -12.88
CA VAL A 128 -18.55 11.20 -11.65
C VAL A 128 -17.44 10.19 -11.95
N ALA A 129 -16.27 10.40 -11.32
CA ALA A 129 -15.21 9.40 -11.27
C ALA A 129 -15.05 8.87 -9.86
N LEU A 130 -14.70 7.59 -9.74
CA LEU A 130 -14.62 6.90 -8.46
C LEU A 130 -13.44 5.92 -8.41
N VAL A 131 -12.82 5.82 -7.25
CA VAL A 131 -11.65 4.96 -7.07
C VAL A 131 -11.60 4.39 -5.65
N PHE A 132 -11.30 3.10 -5.58
CA PHE A 132 -10.88 2.44 -4.34
C PHE A 132 -9.36 2.36 -4.27
N TYR A 133 -8.80 2.66 -3.09
CA TYR A 133 -7.38 2.49 -2.80
C TYR A 133 -7.14 2.18 -1.33
N ILE A 134 -5.94 1.69 -1.03
CA ILE A 134 -5.48 1.45 0.34
C ILE A 134 -4.63 2.64 0.81
N GLN A 135 -4.88 3.09 2.03
CA GLN A 135 -4.05 4.05 2.75
C GLN A 135 -3.72 3.50 4.13
N ALA A 136 -2.55 2.88 4.24
CA ALA A 136 -2.14 2.09 5.39
C ALA A 136 -3.17 1.00 5.72
N GLN A 137 -3.84 1.10 6.86
CA GLN A 137 -4.85 0.12 7.32
C GLN A 137 -6.28 0.43 6.85
N LYS A 138 -6.46 1.42 5.98
CA LYS A 138 -7.78 1.88 5.54
C LYS A 138 -8.04 1.53 4.09
N LEU A 139 -9.22 1.00 3.81
CA LEU A 139 -9.81 1.02 2.48
C LEU A 139 -10.51 2.37 2.31
N VAL A 140 -10.12 3.11 1.28
CA VAL A 140 -10.64 4.43 0.98
C VAL A 140 -11.39 4.39 -0.32
N LEU A 141 -12.59 4.97 -0.30
CA LEU A 141 -13.38 5.29 -1.47
C LEU A 141 -13.28 6.80 -1.72
N ALA A 142 -12.71 7.20 -2.85
CA ALA A 142 -12.71 8.59 -3.28
C ALA A 142 -13.63 8.78 -4.49
N LEU A 143 -14.47 9.80 -4.40
CA LEU A 143 -15.39 10.24 -5.43
C LEU A 143 -15.00 11.64 -5.90
N TYR A 144 -14.93 11.82 -7.21
CA TYR A 144 -14.59 13.05 -7.88
C TYR A 144 -15.78 13.50 -8.71
N GLN A 145 -16.27 14.71 -8.45
CA GLN A 145 -17.22 15.39 -9.32
C GLN A 145 -16.44 16.13 -10.39
N LEU A 146 -16.76 15.83 -11.64
CA LEU A 146 -16.09 16.36 -12.82
C LEU A 146 -16.96 17.41 -13.48
N TYR A 147 -16.34 18.41 -14.09
CA TYR A 147 -17.04 19.38 -14.93
C TYR A 147 -16.14 19.81 -16.09
N ILE A 148 -16.73 20.36 -17.14
CA ILE A 148 -15.99 20.97 -18.24
C ILE A 148 -15.86 22.47 -17.93
N ASN A 149 -14.63 22.95 -17.83
CA ASN A 149 -14.35 24.36 -17.58
C ASN A 149 -14.48 25.21 -18.85
N GLU A 150 -14.34 26.53 -18.72
CA GLU A 150 -14.45 27.49 -19.83
C GLU A 150 -13.48 27.20 -20.98
N ALA A 151 -12.32 26.59 -20.67
CA ALA A 151 -11.32 26.20 -21.65
C ALA A 151 -11.59 24.84 -22.33
N GLN A 152 -12.82 24.30 -22.20
CA GLN A 152 -13.23 22.99 -22.73
C GLN A 152 -12.37 21.82 -22.21
N LYS A 153 -11.81 21.95 -21.00
CA LYS A 153 -11.05 20.90 -20.32
C LYS A 153 -11.84 20.36 -19.13
N ILE A 154 -11.71 19.06 -18.91
CA ILE A 154 -12.26 18.41 -17.70
C ILE A 154 -11.46 18.91 -16.50
N ASP A 155 -12.16 19.22 -15.42
CA ASP A 155 -11.58 19.59 -14.13
C ASP A 155 -12.43 19.03 -12.97
N ILE A 156 -11.91 19.06 -11.74
CA ILE A 156 -12.54 18.50 -10.55
C ILE A 156 -13.25 19.62 -9.77
N SER A 157 -14.58 19.58 -9.71
CA SER A 157 -15.37 20.57 -8.95
C SER A 157 -15.37 20.27 -7.45
N ALA A 158 -15.45 18.99 -7.09
CA ALA A 158 -15.44 18.56 -5.69
C ALA A 158 -14.84 17.16 -5.54
N ARG A 159 -14.25 16.91 -4.37
CA ARG A 159 -13.76 15.61 -3.96
C ARG A 159 -14.41 15.22 -2.64
N HIS A 160 -14.97 14.01 -2.61
CA HIS A 160 -15.51 13.41 -1.41
C HIS A 160 -14.79 12.09 -1.14
N GLN A 161 -14.58 11.77 0.14
CA GLN A 161 -13.96 10.51 0.51
C GLN A 161 -14.63 9.93 1.75
N ILE A 162 -14.77 8.61 1.76
CA ILE A 162 -15.11 7.83 2.94
C ILE A 162 -14.11 6.70 3.09
N ASP A 163 -13.86 6.28 4.32
CA ASP A 163 -12.90 5.23 4.61
C ASP A 163 -13.43 4.27 5.68
N CYS A 164 -12.92 3.05 5.65
CA CYS A 164 -13.09 2.08 6.73
C CYS A 164 -11.77 1.40 7.05
N THR A 165 -11.58 1.03 8.31
CA THR A 165 -10.42 0.25 8.74
C THR A 165 -10.59 -1.20 8.34
N VAL A 166 -9.54 -1.79 7.79
CA VAL A 166 -9.44 -3.21 7.46
C VAL A 166 -8.49 -3.85 8.46
N PRO A 167 -8.97 -4.60 9.47
CA PRO A 167 -8.16 -5.02 10.61
C PRO A 167 -6.90 -5.81 10.22
N TRP A 168 -7.02 -6.76 9.29
CA TRP A 168 -5.89 -7.59 8.87
C TRP A 168 -4.80 -6.80 8.14
N LEU A 169 -5.11 -5.65 7.53
CA LEU A 169 -4.09 -4.76 6.96
C LEU A 169 -3.23 -4.12 8.04
N ASN A 170 -3.84 -3.80 9.20
CA ASN A 170 -3.08 -3.31 10.35
C ASN A 170 -2.08 -4.36 10.83
N ASP A 171 -2.54 -5.60 11.04
CA ASP A 171 -1.68 -6.70 11.47
C ASP A 171 -0.55 -6.94 10.47
N THR A 172 -0.84 -6.86 9.17
CA THR A 172 0.15 -6.96 8.10
C THR A 172 1.22 -5.87 8.19
N LEU A 173 0.83 -4.61 8.42
CA LEU A 173 1.75 -3.48 8.57
C LEU A 173 2.61 -3.61 9.84
N VAL A 174 2.03 -4.12 10.93
CA VAL A 174 2.75 -4.43 12.17
C VAL A 174 3.80 -5.51 11.90
N LEU A 175 3.42 -6.61 11.23
CA LEU A 175 4.33 -7.70 10.88
C LEU A 175 5.47 -7.24 9.97
N PHE A 176 5.19 -6.40 8.97
CA PHE A 176 6.25 -5.78 8.16
C PHE A 176 7.22 -4.96 9.02
N THR A 177 6.71 -4.21 10.00
CA THR A 177 7.54 -3.39 10.88
C THR A 177 8.40 -4.25 11.80
N LEU A 178 7.83 -5.31 12.39
CA LEU A 178 8.55 -6.26 13.24
C LEU A 178 9.65 -6.97 12.46
N ALA A 179 9.37 -7.44 11.24
CA ALA A 179 10.38 -8.10 10.41
C ALA A 179 11.54 -7.16 10.06
N LEU A 180 11.26 -5.89 9.75
CA LEU A 180 12.32 -4.89 9.52
C LEU A 180 13.16 -4.64 10.78
N GLN A 181 12.53 -4.54 11.94
CA GLN A 181 13.23 -4.36 13.22
C GLN A 181 14.14 -5.56 13.54
N GLN A 182 13.66 -6.78 13.30
CA GLN A 182 14.46 -8.00 13.50
C GLN A 182 15.66 -8.07 12.56
N CYS A 183 15.48 -7.79 11.26
CA CYS A 183 16.59 -7.73 10.32
C CYS A 183 17.61 -6.67 10.72
N GLN A 184 17.15 -5.47 11.10
CA GLN A 184 18.04 -4.38 11.52
C GLN A 184 18.83 -4.76 12.78
N ALA A 185 18.16 -5.32 13.80
CA ALA A 185 18.81 -5.76 15.03
C ALA A 185 19.90 -6.82 14.78
N LEU A 186 19.68 -7.72 13.82
CA LEU A 186 20.69 -8.70 13.43
C LEU A 186 21.87 -8.03 12.69
N LYS A 187 21.60 -7.10 11.77
CA LYS A 187 22.64 -6.32 11.09
C LYS A 187 23.53 -5.57 12.09
N ASP A 188 22.93 -4.94 13.09
CA ASP A 188 23.65 -4.16 14.09
C ASP A 188 24.59 -5.06 14.91
N LYS A 189 24.10 -6.23 15.36
CA LYS A 189 24.92 -7.23 16.08
C LYS A 189 26.11 -7.73 15.26
N ILE A 190 25.88 -8.07 13.98
CA ILE A 190 26.95 -8.52 13.08
C ILE A 190 28.00 -7.42 12.88
N THR A 191 27.54 -6.18 12.68
CA THR A 191 28.43 -5.03 12.46
C THR A 191 29.31 -4.77 13.68
N VAL A 192 28.76 -4.82 14.89
CA VAL A 192 29.51 -4.69 16.14
C VAL A 192 30.55 -5.80 16.28
N LEU A 193 30.18 -7.06 16.01
CA LEU A 193 31.11 -8.20 16.09
C LEU A 193 32.30 -8.04 15.13
N GLU A 194 32.05 -7.59 13.90
CA GLU A 194 33.11 -7.35 12.92
C GLU A 194 34.07 -6.25 13.37
N GLN A 195 33.56 -5.18 13.99
CA GLN A 195 34.40 -4.12 14.56
C GLN A 195 35.33 -4.67 15.66
N TYR A 196 34.82 -5.50 16.57
CA TYR A 196 35.65 -6.14 17.60
C TYR A 196 36.74 -7.03 17.00
N LYS A 197 36.42 -7.88 16.01
CA LYS A 197 37.43 -8.71 15.32
C LYS A 197 38.53 -7.88 14.68
N GLN A 198 38.21 -6.70 14.15
CA GLN A 198 39.24 -5.82 13.60
C GLN A 198 40.15 -5.28 14.71
N LEU A 199 39.59 -4.81 15.82
CA LEU A 199 40.35 -4.31 16.97
C LEU A 199 41.30 -5.38 17.55
N ASP A 200 40.86 -6.63 17.65
CA ASP A 200 41.69 -7.75 18.12
C ASP A 200 42.85 -8.07 17.17
N LYS A 201 42.64 -7.96 15.86
CA LYS A 201 43.74 -8.11 14.88
C LYS A 201 44.78 -7.00 15.02
N TYR A 202 44.35 -5.76 15.26
CA TYR A 202 45.27 -4.64 15.50
C TYR A 202 46.06 -4.79 16.81
N SER A 203 45.45 -5.27 17.90
CA SER A 203 46.12 -5.47 19.18
C SER A 203 47.15 -6.61 19.14
N THR A 204 46.86 -7.69 18.39
CA THR A 204 47.76 -8.83 18.21
C THR A 204 48.96 -8.50 17.32
N THR A 205 48.74 -7.68 16.27
CA THR A 205 49.81 -7.23 15.38
C THR A 205 50.80 -6.32 16.11
N LYS A 206 50.33 -5.38 16.95
CA LYS A 206 51.20 -4.52 17.77
C LYS A 206 52.09 -5.30 18.75
N LYS A 207 51.65 -6.45 19.28
CA LYS A 207 52.47 -7.28 20.18
C LYS A 207 53.59 -8.03 19.44
N SER A 208 53.43 -8.28 18.14
CA SER A 208 54.38 -9.07 17.34
C SER A 208 55.51 -8.23 16.72
N THR A 209 55.37 -6.90 16.67
CA THR A 209 56.37 -5.96 16.12
C THR A 209 57.33 -5.42 17.20
N VAL A 210 57.15 -5.80 18.47
CA VAL A 210 57.95 -5.32 19.62
C VAL A 210 58.78 -6.47 20.22
N ALA A 211 59.01 -7.54 19.47
CA ALA A 211 59.89 -8.66 19.82
C ALA A 211 61.03 -8.77 18.82
#